data_AF-A0AA39REJ9-F1
#
_entry.id   AF-A0AA39REJ9-F1
#
_cell.length_a   1.000
_cell.length_b   1.000
_cell.length_c   1.000
_cell.angle_alpha   90.00
_cell.angle_beta   90.00
_cell.angle_gamma   90.00
#
_symmetry.space_group_name_H-M   'P 1'
#
loop_
_entity.id
_entity.type
_entity.pdbx_description
1 polymer ?
#
loop_
_entity_poly.entity_id
_entity_poly.type
_entity_poly.pdbx_seq_one_letter_code
_entity_poly.pdbx_strand_id
1 'polypeptide(L)'
;MHGFSNHARINFVKPCRSSHIEGCLVTGRPPSSVSGPVHENGGLVDYDMLEKTATLFRPKLIIAGASAYPPDFDYPHMRKIADAVGAFLMMDMAHLSGLVAASVVGDPFEYCDIVTTTTHKSLRDPRGGMIFFKKDPVLGVDLESAINNAVFPGLQVVSNCRALASRLIELGYKLVSGGSDNHLVLVDLRSLGLDGARVEKILDMASITLNKNSVPDHKSALVPGGIRIGSPAMTTRGFTEKEFIAVADFIHEGVQITLEAKQSVKGSKLQDFMKFVTSPNFSLLDKVSDLRGRVEALTTQFPIPGV
;
A
#
# COMPACT_ATOMS: atom_id res chain seq x y z
N MET A 1 1.70 -27.87 -22.46
CA MET A 1 3.17 -27.97 -22.46
C MET A 1 3.73 -26.72 -23.12
N HIS A 2 4.85 -26.21 -22.59
CA HIS A 2 5.56 -24.96 -22.94
C HIS A 2 4.91 -23.71 -22.32
N GLY A 3 5.47 -23.05 -21.30
CA GLY A 3 6.81 -23.08 -20.74
C GLY A 3 7.19 -21.63 -20.44
N PHE A 4 7.12 -21.22 -19.17
CA PHE A 4 7.66 -19.93 -18.71
C PHE A 4 9.19 -19.93 -18.86
N SER A 5 9.75 -18.96 -19.58
CA SER A 5 11.17 -18.54 -19.56
C SER A 5 11.27 -17.30 -20.47
N ASN A 6 11.66 -16.11 -20.00
CA ASN A 6 13.02 -15.79 -19.56
C ASN A 6 13.03 -14.73 -18.45
N HIS A 7 13.82 -15.02 -17.41
CA HIS A 7 14.30 -14.06 -16.43
C HIS A 7 15.45 -13.25 -17.02
N ALA A 8 15.58 -11.99 -16.59
CA ALA A 8 16.85 -11.28 -16.60
C ALA A 8 16.99 -10.51 -15.28
N ARG A 9 17.82 -11.04 -14.38
CA ARG A 9 18.47 -10.29 -13.30
C ARG A 9 19.84 -9.94 -13.83
N ILE A 10 20.18 -8.65 -13.91
CA ILE A 10 21.56 -8.21 -14.12
C ILE A 10 21.90 -7.24 -12.99
N ASN A 11 22.47 -7.81 -11.93
CA ASN A 11 23.37 -7.09 -11.04
C ASN A 11 24.75 -7.09 -11.71
N PHE A 12 25.33 -5.92 -11.97
CA PHE A 12 26.77 -5.79 -12.04
C PHE A 12 27.22 -4.94 -10.86
N VAL A 13 27.68 -5.62 -9.83
CA VAL A 13 28.50 -5.03 -8.77
C VAL A 13 29.95 -5.11 -9.25
N LYS A 14 30.68 -3.99 -9.27
CA LYS A 14 32.08 -4.01 -8.83
C LYS A 14 32.12 -3.50 -7.39
N PRO A 15 32.49 -4.34 -6.41
CA PRO A 15 32.44 -3.99 -5.01
C PRO A 15 33.74 -3.30 -4.60
N CYS A 16 33.71 -1.99 -4.36
CA CYS A 16 34.41 -1.33 -3.25
C CYS A 16 34.11 0.17 -3.15
N ARG A 17 33.65 0.54 -1.95
CA ARG A 17 33.70 1.86 -1.27
C ARG A 17 32.75 2.99 -1.73
N SER A 18 31.59 2.99 -1.05
CA SER A 18 30.84 4.16 -0.55
C SER A 18 30.43 5.24 -1.55
N SER A 19 29.34 5.02 -2.28
CA SER A 19 28.51 6.11 -2.83
C SER A 19 27.24 5.55 -3.46
N HIS A 20 26.16 5.48 -2.68
CA HIS A 20 24.83 5.53 -3.27
C HIS A 20 24.44 7.01 -3.40
N ILE A 21 24.62 7.57 -4.59
CA ILE A 21 23.85 8.74 -5.03
C ILE A 21 22.55 8.17 -5.60
N GLU A 22 21.47 8.24 -4.83
CA GLU A 22 20.15 7.75 -5.27
C GLU A 22 19.46 8.85 -6.09
N GLY A 23 19.92 9.02 -7.33
CA GLY A 23 19.11 9.71 -8.35
C GLY A 23 18.09 8.72 -8.91
N CYS A 24 16.87 8.66 -8.36
CA CYS A 24 15.80 7.86 -8.95
C CYS A 24 14.99 8.71 -9.95
N LEU A 25 14.72 8.14 -11.11
CA LEU A 25 14.10 8.80 -12.23
C LEU A 25 12.77 8.09 -12.52
N VAL A 26 11.67 8.64 -12.02
CA VAL A 26 10.37 7.93 -11.98
C VAL A 26 9.51 8.34 -13.17
N THR A 27 9.19 7.37 -14.06
CA THR A 27 8.11 7.51 -15.06
C THR A 27 7.20 6.27 -15.00
N GLY A 28 5.90 6.45 -15.27
CA GLY A 28 4.78 5.50 -15.02
C GLY A 28 4.72 4.20 -15.85
N ARG A 29 5.83 3.48 -15.98
CA ARG A 29 5.95 2.03 -16.26
C ARG A 29 6.86 1.44 -15.14
N PRO A 30 7.02 0.12 -14.92
CA PRO A 30 7.97 -0.36 -13.91
C PRO A 30 9.29 0.42 -14.04
N PRO A 31 9.76 1.11 -12.97
CA PRO A 31 10.59 2.29 -13.11
C PRO A 31 11.91 1.94 -13.80
N SER A 32 12.15 2.53 -14.97
CA SER A 32 13.48 2.58 -15.57
C SER A 32 14.26 3.72 -14.91
N SER A 33 15.20 3.40 -14.03
CA SER A 33 16.09 4.36 -13.38
C SER A 33 17.45 4.42 -14.06
N VAL A 34 18.08 5.59 -14.01
CA VAL A 34 19.46 5.82 -14.45
C VAL A 34 20.17 6.55 -13.32
N SER A 35 21.27 6.00 -12.82
CA SER A 35 22.07 6.64 -11.77
C SER A 35 22.73 7.91 -12.28
N GLY A 36 22.86 8.90 -11.41
CA GLY A 36 23.57 10.15 -11.72
C GLY A 36 25.07 9.91 -11.97
N PRO A 37 25.66 10.58 -12.97
CA PRO A 37 27.08 10.47 -13.25
C PRO A 37 27.92 11.19 -12.18
N VAL A 38 29.08 10.62 -11.85
CA VAL A 38 30.06 11.16 -10.92
C VAL A 38 31.41 11.20 -11.64
N HIS A 39 32.17 12.28 -11.47
CA HIS A 39 33.52 12.35 -12.03
C HIS A 39 34.41 11.26 -11.41
N GLU A 40 34.98 10.41 -12.27
CA GLU A 40 35.92 9.34 -11.85
C GLU A 40 37.12 9.91 -11.07
N ASN A 41 37.53 11.13 -11.41
CA ASN A 41 38.59 11.88 -10.74
C ASN A 41 37.98 12.94 -9.81
N GLY A 42 37.59 12.55 -8.59
CA GLY A 42 37.20 13.49 -7.54
C GLY A 42 35.90 13.17 -6.81
N GLY A 43 35.07 12.26 -7.34
CA GLY A 43 33.87 11.80 -6.65
C GLY A 43 32.74 12.85 -6.55
N LEU A 44 32.88 13.98 -7.26
CA LEU A 44 31.86 15.03 -7.37
C LEU A 44 30.82 14.67 -8.43
N VAL A 45 29.58 15.11 -8.22
CA VAL A 45 28.52 14.97 -9.24
C VAL A 45 28.94 15.67 -10.53
N ASP A 46 28.82 14.96 -11.65
CA ASP A 46 29.10 15.48 -13.00
C ASP A 46 27.82 16.11 -13.56
N TYR A 47 27.60 17.40 -13.29
CA TYR A 47 26.37 18.09 -13.69
C TYR A 47 26.25 18.24 -15.21
N ASP A 48 27.35 18.35 -15.94
CA ASP A 48 27.35 18.45 -17.41
C ASP A 48 26.88 17.12 -18.03
N MET A 49 27.36 15.99 -17.50
CA MET A 49 26.91 14.69 -17.93
C MET A 49 25.47 14.40 -17.47
N LEU A 50 25.06 14.91 -16.30
CA LEU A 50 23.67 14.85 -15.84
C LEU A 50 22.74 15.58 -16.81
N GLU A 51 23.10 16.78 -17.27
CA GLU A 51 22.34 17.56 -18.23
C GLU A 51 22.20 16.83 -19.58
N LYS A 52 23.31 16.30 -20.11
CA LYS A 52 23.30 15.51 -21.35
C LYS A 52 22.39 14.27 -21.21
N THR A 53 22.51 13.57 -20.10
CA THR A 53 21.72 12.36 -19.82
C THR A 53 20.23 12.69 -19.66
N ALA A 54 19.90 13.76 -18.94
CA ALA A 54 18.52 14.22 -18.76
C ALA A 54 17.90 14.64 -20.09
N THR A 55 18.66 15.32 -20.96
CA THR A 55 18.19 15.73 -22.28
C THR A 55 17.82 14.54 -23.17
N LEU A 56 18.63 13.48 -23.13
CA LEU A 56 18.41 12.24 -23.89
C LEU A 56 17.28 11.39 -23.30
N PHE A 57 17.25 11.23 -21.98
CA PHE A 57 16.34 10.33 -21.28
C PHE A 57 14.96 10.96 -20.98
N ARG A 58 14.88 12.29 -20.96
CA ARG A 58 13.65 13.08 -20.69
C ARG A 58 12.94 12.64 -19.39
N PRO A 59 13.58 12.82 -18.23
CA PRO A 59 12.97 12.52 -16.94
C PRO A 59 11.63 13.21 -16.72
N LYS A 60 10.78 12.57 -15.89
CA LYS A 60 9.69 13.27 -15.20
C LYS A 60 10.07 13.74 -13.80
N LEU A 61 11.09 13.13 -13.18
CA LEU A 61 11.57 13.46 -11.85
C LEU A 61 13.10 13.35 -11.83
N ILE A 62 13.79 14.35 -11.31
CA ILE A 62 15.22 14.31 -10.98
C ILE A 62 15.33 14.35 -9.46
N ILE A 63 16.12 13.44 -8.88
CA ILE A 63 16.34 13.38 -7.43
C ILE A 63 17.76 13.82 -7.11
N ALA A 64 17.87 14.83 -6.26
CA ALA A 64 19.06 15.19 -5.51
C ALA A 64 19.03 14.45 -4.17
N GLY A 65 20.17 13.97 -3.69
CA GLY A 65 20.25 13.25 -2.42
C GLY A 65 21.20 12.05 -2.48
N ALA A 66 21.88 11.81 -1.37
CA ALA A 66 22.80 10.71 -1.25
C ALA A 66 22.98 10.32 0.21
N SER A 67 23.24 9.03 0.47
CA SER A 67 23.59 8.56 1.82
C SER A 67 25.07 8.76 2.14
N ALA A 68 25.92 8.89 1.12
CA ALA A 68 27.37 8.97 1.24
C ALA A 68 27.97 9.92 0.19
N TYR A 69 27.62 11.20 0.28
CA TYR A 69 28.20 12.28 -0.51
C TYR A 69 28.66 13.40 0.44
N PRO A 70 29.97 13.62 0.58
CA PRO A 70 30.51 14.62 1.51
C PRO A 70 30.21 16.09 1.15
N PRO A 71 30.28 16.52 -0.12
CA PRO A 71 29.95 17.89 -0.52
C PRO A 71 28.45 18.18 -0.47
N ASP A 72 28.11 19.46 -0.51
CA ASP A 72 26.72 19.89 -0.78
C ASP A 72 26.38 19.78 -2.27
N PHE A 73 25.09 19.85 -2.60
CA PHE A 73 24.60 19.79 -3.98
C PHE A 73 24.47 21.20 -4.59
N ASP A 74 24.69 21.31 -5.91
CA ASP A 74 24.45 22.54 -6.67
C ASP A 74 22.98 22.58 -7.09
N TYR A 75 22.12 22.97 -6.14
CA TYR A 75 20.67 23.08 -6.37
C TYR A 75 20.30 24.02 -7.53
N PRO A 76 20.92 25.22 -7.69
CA PRO A 76 20.68 26.08 -8.85
C PRO A 76 20.94 25.39 -10.18
N HIS A 77 22.03 24.62 -10.30
CA HIS A 77 22.35 23.91 -11.52
C HIS A 77 21.35 22.77 -11.78
N MET A 78 21.02 21.98 -10.77
CA MET A 78 20.02 20.91 -10.89
C MET A 78 18.63 21.43 -11.27
N ARG A 79 18.23 22.60 -10.74
CA ARG A 79 16.98 23.28 -11.12
C ARG A 79 16.97 23.64 -12.60
N LYS A 80 18.04 24.25 -13.12
CA LYS A 80 18.15 24.58 -14.55
C LYS A 80 17.99 23.34 -15.44
N ILE A 81 18.61 22.23 -15.06
CA ILE A 81 18.49 20.96 -15.80
C ILE A 81 17.05 20.45 -15.76
N ALA A 82 16.41 20.45 -14.58
CA ALA A 82 15.03 20.00 -14.41
C ALA A 82 14.04 20.86 -15.23
N ASP A 83 14.22 22.18 -15.24
CA ASP A 83 13.42 23.09 -16.08
C ASP A 83 13.60 22.83 -17.57
N ALA A 84 14.85 22.65 -18.03
CA ALA A 84 15.15 22.42 -19.44
C ALA A 84 14.48 21.16 -20.01
N VAL A 85 14.29 20.14 -19.18
CA VAL A 85 13.68 18.86 -19.60
C VAL A 85 12.21 18.71 -19.19
N GLY A 86 11.66 19.66 -18.41
CA GLY A 86 10.29 19.62 -17.91
C GLY A 86 10.08 18.53 -16.85
N ALA A 87 11.03 18.37 -15.93
CA ALA A 87 10.99 17.42 -14.83
C ALA A 87 10.74 18.12 -13.48
N PHE A 88 10.12 17.41 -12.55
CA PHE A 88 10.14 17.79 -11.14
C PHE A 88 11.55 17.65 -10.58
N LEU A 89 11.94 18.56 -9.70
CA LEU A 89 13.15 18.41 -8.88
C LEU A 89 12.76 18.02 -7.45
N MET A 90 13.29 16.90 -6.98
CA MET A 90 13.09 16.43 -5.60
C MET A 90 14.43 16.33 -4.88
N MET A 91 14.47 16.75 -3.62
CA MET A 91 15.62 16.51 -2.75
C MET A 91 15.26 15.50 -1.65
N ASP A 92 16.05 14.43 -1.51
CA ASP A 92 16.08 13.63 -0.29
C ASP A 92 17.19 14.13 0.64
N MET A 93 16.79 14.90 1.65
CA MET A 93 17.69 15.47 2.66
C MET A 93 17.80 14.61 3.92
N ALA A 94 17.46 13.32 3.89
CA ALA A 94 17.39 12.47 5.08
C ALA A 94 18.62 12.54 6.01
N HIS A 95 19.84 12.65 5.47
CA HIS A 95 21.08 12.79 6.26
C HIS A 95 21.42 14.25 6.62
N LEU A 96 20.95 15.22 5.85
CA LEU A 96 21.28 16.64 5.98
C LEU A 96 20.20 17.45 6.71
N SER A 97 19.06 16.85 7.04
CA SER A 97 17.87 17.56 7.54
C SER A 97 18.11 18.43 8.77
N GLY A 98 18.90 17.99 9.74
CA GLY A 98 19.27 18.82 10.88
C GLY A 98 20.23 19.97 10.52
N LEU A 99 21.07 19.80 9.51
CA LEU A 99 21.99 20.82 9.02
C LEU A 99 21.25 21.88 8.19
N VAL A 100 20.29 21.47 7.35
CA VAL A 100 19.39 22.36 6.62
C VAL A 100 18.56 23.17 7.60
N ALA A 101 17.97 22.51 8.62
CA ALA A 101 17.19 23.20 9.66
C ALA A 101 18.02 24.19 10.49
N ALA A 102 19.32 23.96 10.65
CA ALA A 102 20.25 24.86 11.31
C ALA A 102 20.86 25.92 10.37
N SER A 103 20.49 25.92 9.08
CA SER A 103 20.99 26.84 8.05
C SER A 103 22.51 26.84 7.91
N VAL A 104 23.16 25.68 8.06
CA VAL A 104 24.63 25.52 7.92
C VAL A 104 25.05 24.83 6.61
N VAL A 105 24.09 24.44 5.78
CA VAL A 105 24.25 23.95 4.41
C VAL A 105 23.24 24.66 3.50
N GLY A 106 23.35 24.49 2.18
CA GLY A 106 22.44 25.08 1.22
C GLY A 106 20.98 24.67 1.47
N ASP A 107 20.06 25.58 1.18
CA ASP A 107 18.64 25.38 1.37
C ASP A 107 18.00 24.74 0.12
N PRO A 108 17.61 23.45 0.16
CA PRO A 108 16.96 22.81 -0.97
C PRO A 108 15.55 23.35 -1.25
N PHE A 109 14.90 24.00 -0.29
CA PHE A 109 13.53 24.53 -0.43
C PHE A 109 13.44 25.69 -1.42
N GLU A 110 14.54 26.41 -1.68
CA GLU A 110 14.60 27.47 -2.68
C GLU A 110 14.43 26.95 -4.12
N TYR A 111 14.86 25.72 -4.39
CA TYR A 111 14.99 25.18 -5.75
C TYR A 111 14.08 23.99 -6.03
N CYS A 112 13.89 23.11 -5.03
CA CYS A 112 13.19 21.85 -5.21
C CYS A 112 11.67 22.02 -5.17
N ASP A 113 10.96 21.19 -5.92
CA ASP A 113 9.50 21.14 -5.92
C ASP A 113 8.97 20.26 -4.77
N ILE A 114 9.75 19.24 -4.43
CA ILE A 114 9.47 18.27 -3.37
C ILE A 114 10.74 18.09 -2.52
N VAL A 115 10.61 18.04 -1.21
CA VAL A 115 11.72 17.71 -0.30
C VAL A 115 11.27 16.59 0.63
N THR A 116 11.96 15.44 0.59
CA THR A 116 11.71 14.32 1.50
C THR A 116 12.79 14.24 2.56
N THR A 117 12.45 13.71 3.73
CA THR A 117 13.44 13.52 4.80
C THR A 117 13.03 12.44 5.78
N THR A 118 14.03 11.89 6.47
CA THR A 118 13.85 11.16 7.73
C THR A 118 14.09 12.10 8.92
N THR A 119 13.32 11.90 9.99
CA THR A 119 13.37 12.76 11.18
C THR A 119 14.42 12.33 12.21
N HIS A 120 14.90 11.08 12.16
CA HIS A 120 15.71 10.46 13.22
C HIS A 120 17.24 10.50 13.02
N LYS A 121 17.73 11.18 11.97
CA LYS A 121 19.17 11.30 11.69
C LYS A 121 19.75 12.57 12.30
N SER A 122 20.25 13.49 11.48
CA SER A 122 20.80 14.77 11.94
C SER A 122 19.74 15.66 12.61
N LEU A 123 18.45 15.48 12.27
CA LEU A 123 17.33 16.19 12.90
C LEU A 123 17.00 15.70 14.33
N ARG A 124 17.45 14.49 14.72
CA ARG A 124 17.37 13.91 16.08
C ARG A 124 15.96 13.76 16.70
N ASP A 125 14.93 13.57 15.88
CA ASP A 125 13.55 13.28 16.32
C ASP A 125 13.28 11.74 16.38
N PRO A 126 12.10 11.25 16.82
CA PRO A 126 11.71 9.85 16.68
C PRO A 126 11.74 9.36 15.23
N ARG A 127 11.72 8.04 15.04
CA ARG A 127 11.72 7.41 13.71
C ARG A 127 10.44 7.76 12.94
N GLY A 128 10.57 8.63 11.95
CA GLY A 128 9.54 8.98 10.99
C GLY A 128 10.12 9.53 9.69
N GLY A 129 9.23 9.92 8.79
CA GLY A 129 9.55 10.60 7.54
C GLY A 129 8.57 11.74 7.27
N MET A 130 9.03 12.76 6.55
CA MET A 130 8.22 13.91 6.13
C MET A 130 8.39 14.14 4.63
N ILE A 131 7.33 14.61 3.99
CA ILE A 131 7.32 15.03 2.59
C ILE A 131 6.83 16.47 2.55
N PHE A 132 7.72 17.38 2.17
CA PHE A 132 7.40 18.76 1.88
C PHE A 132 7.19 18.94 0.37
N PHE A 133 6.31 19.85 -0.01
CA PHE A 133 5.98 20.15 -1.39
C PHE A 133 5.60 21.62 -1.56
N LYS A 134 5.83 22.16 -2.75
CA LYS A 134 5.28 23.48 -3.13
C LYS A 134 3.74 23.42 -3.16
N LYS A 135 3.11 24.48 -2.64
CA LYS A 135 1.65 24.62 -2.62
C LYS A 135 1.08 24.98 -3.99
N ASP A 136 1.79 25.80 -4.76
CA ASP A 136 1.37 26.15 -6.11
C ASP A 136 1.52 24.95 -7.06
N PRO A 137 0.62 24.78 -8.05
CA PRO A 137 0.75 23.71 -9.03
C PRO A 137 2.08 23.76 -9.77
N VAL A 138 2.83 22.66 -9.74
CA VAL A 138 4.09 22.51 -10.45
C VAL A 138 3.88 21.59 -11.64
N LEU A 139 4.26 22.05 -12.85
CA LEU A 139 4.05 21.31 -14.11
C LEU A 139 2.57 20.87 -14.32
N GLY A 140 1.62 21.68 -13.84
CA GLY A 140 0.19 21.40 -13.92
C GLY A 140 -0.33 20.37 -12.92
N VAL A 141 0.48 19.95 -11.94
CA VAL A 141 0.11 18.99 -10.91
C VAL A 141 -0.06 19.70 -9.56
N ASP A 142 -1.21 19.48 -8.92
CA ASP A 142 -1.42 19.79 -7.51
C ASP A 142 -0.70 18.74 -6.65
N LEU A 143 0.48 19.10 -6.16
CA LEU A 143 1.34 18.23 -5.38
C LEU A 143 0.72 17.87 -4.02
N GLU A 144 -0.07 18.77 -3.42
CA GLU A 144 -0.70 18.52 -2.13
C GLU A 144 -1.67 17.34 -2.22
N SER A 145 -2.60 17.41 -3.17
CA SER A 145 -3.56 16.34 -3.41
C SER A 145 -2.86 15.06 -3.86
N ALA A 146 -1.90 15.15 -4.79
CA ALA A 146 -1.21 13.97 -5.31
C ALA A 146 -0.41 13.21 -4.23
N ILE A 147 0.35 13.94 -3.41
CA ILE A 147 1.20 13.36 -2.36
C ILE A 147 0.35 12.83 -1.21
N ASN A 148 -0.61 13.61 -0.72
CA ASN A 148 -1.46 13.17 0.38
C ASN A 148 -2.21 11.89 0.00
N ASN A 149 -2.79 11.82 -1.21
CA ASN A 149 -3.50 10.61 -1.68
C ASN A 149 -2.57 9.41 -1.88
N ALA A 150 -1.31 9.63 -2.26
CA ALA A 150 -0.31 8.57 -2.37
C ALA A 150 0.07 8.01 -1.00
N VAL A 151 0.25 8.88 0.01
CA VAL A 151 0.51 8.47 1.40
C VAL A 151 -0.71 7.73 1.95
N PHE A 152 -1.89 8.35 1.85
CA PHE A 152 -3.16 7.81 2.30
C PHE A 152 -4.29 8.23 1.34
N PRO A 153 -5.06 7.28 0.78
CA PRO A 153 -5.15 5.87 1.18
C PRO A 153 -4.09 4.96 0.55
N GLY A 154 -3.26 5.44 -0.39
CA GLY A 154 -2.40 4.58 -1.23
C GLY A 154 -1.54 3.56 -0.47
N LEU A 155 -0.57 4.02 0.33
CA LEU A 155 0.32 3.14 1.09
C LEU A 155 -0.40 2.40 2.22
N GLN A 156 -1.30 3.10 2.93
CA GLN A 156 -2.04 2.53 4.06
C GLN A 156 -2.93 1.36 3.64
N VAL A 157 -3.51 1.39 2.44
CA VAL A 157 -4.35 0.31 1.91
C VAL A 157 -3.61 -1.02 1.86
N VAL A 158 -2.33 -1.01 1.47
CA VAL A 158 -1.52 -2.23 1.38
C VAL A 158 -1.12 -2.70 2.78
N SER A 159 -0.70 -1.80 3.67
CA SER A 159 -0.39 -2.15 5.07
C SER A 159 -1.59 -2.75 5.79
N ASN A 160 -2.77 -2.15 5.63
CA ASN A 160 -4.04 -2.64 6.15
C ASN A 160 -4.40 -4.02 5.59
N CYS A 161 -4.21 -4.22 4.28
CA CYS A 161 -4.47 -5.50 3.64
C CYS A 161 -3.54 -6.61 4.16
N ARG A 162 -2.25 -6.28 4.39
CA ARG A 162 -1.29 -7.20 5.00
C ARG A 162 -1.64 -7.53 6.45
N ALA A 163 -2.04 -6.54 7.26
CA ALA A 163 -2.49 -6.78 8.63
C ALA A 163 -3.70 -7.73 8.68
N LEU A 164 -4.70 -7.48 7.83
CA LEU A 164 -5.86 -8.36 7.66
C LEU A 164 -5.43 -9.78 7.24
N ALA A 165 -4.55 -9.90 6.24
CA ALA A 165 -4.07 -11.18 5.75
C ALA A 165 -3.36 -11.99 6.85
N SER A 166 -2.41 -11.36 7.55
CA SER A 166 -1.67 -11.99 8.64
C SER A 166 -2.61 -12.48 9.74
N ARG A 167 -3.58 -11.65 10.15
CA ARG A 167 -4.53 -12.02 11.19
C ARG A 167 -5.43 -13.19 10.77
N LEU A 168 -5.89 -13.22 9.52
CA LEU A 168 -6.66 -14.36 9.01
C LEU A 168 -5.82 -15.64 8.97
N ILE A 169 -4.54 -15.56 8.62
CA ILE A 169 -3.63 -16.73 8.66
C ILE A 169 -3.46 -17.23 10.10
N GLU A 170 -3.27 -16.34 11.08
CA GLU A 170 -3.20 -16.69 12.51
C GLU A 170 -4.47 -17.41 13.00
N LEU A 171 -5.63 -17.00 12.50
CA LEU A 171 -6.92 -17.61 12.80
C LEU A 171 -7.17 -18.93 12.04
N GLY A 172 -6.19 -19.40 11.25
CA GLY A 172 -6.21 -20.69 10.58
C GLY A 172 -6.83 -20.68 9.18
N TYR A 173 -7.06 -19.51 8.58
CA TYR A 173 -7.58 -19.43 7.22
C TYR A 173 -6.50 -19.65 6.17
N LYS A 174 -6.88 -20.34 5.09
CA LYS A 174 -6.04 -20.48 3.90
C LYS A 174 -6.30 -19.30 2.96
N LEU A 175 -5.28 -18.49 2.71
CA LEU A 175 -5.34 -17.44 1.68
C LEU A 175 -4.83 -17.98 0.34
N VAL A 176 -5.49 -17.59 -0.75
CA VAL A 176 -4.95 -17.83 -2.09
C VAL A 176 -3.62 -17.07 -2.21
N SER A 177 -2.57 -17.74 -2.71
CA SER A 177 -1.17 -17.26 -2.72
C SER A 177 -0.49 -17.08 -1.35
N GLY A 178 -1.17 -17.35 -0.24
CA GLY A 178 -0.57 -17.31 1.11
C GLY A 178 -0.43 -15.91 1.73
N GLY A 179 -0.96 -14.86 1.09
CA GLY A 179 -0.88 -13.49 1.59
C GLY A 179 -1.49 -12.48 0.61
N SER A 180 -1.11 -11.21 0.75
CA SER A 180 -1.40 -10.17 -0.24
C SER A 180 -0.32 -9.10 -0.29
N ASP A 181 -0.01 -8.66 -1.51
CA ASP A 181 0.86 -7.52 -1.80
C ASP A 181 0.08 -6.33 -2.39
N ASN A 182 -1.24 -6.39 -2.37
CA ASN A 182 -2.11 -5.37 -2.94
C ASN A 182 -3.23 -4.98 -1.95
N HIS A 183 -4.38 -4.57 -2.48
CA HIS A 183 -5.50 -4.02 -1.71
C HIS A 183 -6.59 -5.04 -1.38
N LEU A 184 -6.41 -6.32 -1.71
CA LEU A 184 -7.40 -7.37 -1.44
C LEU A 184 -6.76 -8.67 -0.96
N VAL A 185 -7.52 -9.44 -0.19
CA VAL A 185 -7.24 -10.83 0.16
C VAL A 185 -8.33 -11.74 -0.40
N LEU A 186 -7.95 -12.95 -0.78
CA LEU A 186 -8.88 -13.98 -1.23
C LEU A 186 -8.76 -15.19 -0.30
N VAL A 187 -9.81 -15.42 0.48
CA VAL A 187 -9.86 -16.49 1.48
C VAL A 187 -10.50 -17.74 0.87
N ASP A 188 -9.84 -18.90 1.04
CA ASP A 188 -10.35 -20.21 0.67
C ASP A 188 -11.07 -20.85 1.86
N LEU A 189 -12.38 -21.02 1.74
CA LEU A 189 -13.25 -21.55 2.79
C LEU A 189 -13.45 -23.06 2.68
N ARG A 190 -12.91 -23.71 1.62
CA ARG A 190 -13.10 -25.14 1.37
C ARG A 190 -12.50 -26.02 2.45
N SER A 191 -11.37 -25.61 3.04
CA SER A 191 -10.73 -26.34 4.15
C SER A 191 -11.65 -26.45 5.37
N LEU A 192 -12.58 -25.51 5.52
CA LEU A 192 -13.60 -25.49 6.57
C LEU A 192 -14.91 -26.16 6.13
N GLY A 193 -14.97 -26.69 4.90
CA GLY A 193 -16.17 -27.25 4.31
C GLY A 193 -17.26 -26.21 4.04
N LEU A 194 -16.93 -24.92 3.97
CA LEU A 194 -17.88 -23.83 3.72
C LEU A 194 -17.79 -23.31 2.29
N ASP A 195 -18.84 -22.61 1.87
CA ASP A 195 -18.90 -21.85 0.62
C ASP A 195 -19.11 -20.36 0.92
N GLY A 196 -18.69 -19.52 -0.02
CA GLY A 196 -18.76 -18.07 0.10
C GLY A 196 -20.20 -17.55 0.18
N ALA A 197 -21.20 -18.23 -0.39
CA ALA A 197 -22.58 -17.74 -0.37
C ALA A 197 -23.22 -17.83 1.03
N ARG A 198 -22.96 -18.90 1.77
CA ARG A 198 -23.42 -19.04 3.16
C ARG A 198 -22.75 -18.05 4.09
N VAL A 199 -21.43 -17.90 3.96
CA VAL A 199 -20.65 -16.96 4.78
C VAL A 199 -21.03 -15.51 4.48
N GLU A 200 -21.16 -15.14 3.20
CA GLU A 200 -21.61 -13.81 2.78
C GLU A 200 -22.96 -13.47 3.41
N LYS A 201 -23.92 -14.42 3.46
CA LYS A 201 -25.24 -14.13 4.02
C LYS A 201 -25.22 -13.81 5.52
N ILE A 202 -24.46 -14.57 6.32
CA ILE A 202 -24.36 -14.33 7.76
C ILE A 202 -23.62 -13.03 8.05
N LEU A 203 -22.54 -12.76 7.32
CA LEU A 203 -21.78 -11.53 7.47
C LEU A 203 -22.60 -10.29 7.05
N ASP A 204 -23.39 -10.40 5.99
CA ASP A 204 -24.31 -9.34 5.54
C ASP A 204 -25.34 -9.00 6.62
N MET A 205 -25.89 -10.01 7.31
CA MET A 205 -26.77 -9.80 8.46
C MET A 205 -26.07 -9.15 9.66
N ALA A 206 -24.75 -9.30 9.76
CA ALA A 206 -23.92 -8.67 10.78
C ALA A 206 -23.36 -7.30 10.35
N SER A 207 -23.90 -6.68 9.30
CA SER A 207 -23.43 -5.40 8.73
C SER A 207 -22.00 -5.46 8.15
N ILE A 208 -21.54 -6.65 7.74
CA ILE A 208 -20.26 -6.87 7.05
C ILE A 208 -20.53 -7.30 5.61
N THR A 209 -20.37 -6.37 4.67
CA THR A 209 -20.52 -6.67 3.24
C THR A 209 -19.19 -7.14 2.64
N LEU A 210 -19.21 -8.32 2.03
CA LEU A 210 -18.09 -8.83 1.24
C LEU A 210 -18.59 -9.53 -0.03
N ASN A 211 -17.66 -9.91 -0.90
CA ASN A 211 -18.00 -10.56 -2.16
C ASN A 211 -17.58 -12.03 -2.15
N LYS A 212 -18.54 -12.95 -2.30
CA LYS A 212 -18.23 -14.34 -2.63
C LYS A 212 -17.49 -14.43 -3.97
N ASN A 213 -16.40 -15.18 -4.00
CA ASN A 213 -15.52 -15.23 -5.16
C ASN A 213 -14.99 -16.65 -5.40
N SER A 214 -14.84 -17.02 -6.67
CA SER A 214 -14.24 -18.31 -7.02
C SER A 214 -12.75 -18.33 -6.63
N VAL A 215 -12.30 -19.48 -6.12
CA VAL A 215 -10.89 -19.73 -5.81
C VAL A 215 -10.28 -20.62 -6.88
N PRO A 216 -8.94 -20.61 -7.08
CA PRO A 216 -8.28 -21.54 -7.99
C PRO A 216 -8.67 -23.00 -7.71
N ASP A 217 -8.78 -23.79 -8.77
CA ASP A 217 -9.16 -25.21 -8.76
C ASP A 217 -10.62 -25.49 -8.32
N HIS A 218 -11.52 -24.50 -8.41
CA HIS A 218 -12.95 -24.70 -8.13
C HIS A 218 -13.72 -25.19 -9.36
N LYS A 219 -14.44 -26.32 -9.24
CA LYS A 219 -15.17 -26.95 -10.35
C LYS A 219 -16.51 -26.28 -10.70
N SER A 220 -17.08 -25.45 -9.81
CA SER A 220 -18.40 -24.82 -10.00
C SER A 220 -18.33 -23.32 -9.76
N ALA A 221 -18.78 -22.53 -10.76
CA ALA A 221 -18.86 -21.07 -10.67
C ALA A 221 -20.10 -20.58 -9.88
N LEU A 222 -21.13 -21.43 -9.75
CA LEU A 222 -22.41 -21.08 -9.11
C LEU A 222 -22.35 -21.08 -7.58
N VAL A 223 -21.42 -21.85 -6.99
CA VAL A 223 -21.22 -21.93 -5.54
C VAL A 223 -19.74 -21.66 -5.25
N PRO A 224 -19.30 -20.39 -5.26
CA PRO A 224 -17.90 -20.05 -5.07
C PRO A 224 -17.40 -20.48 -3.68
N GLY A 225 -16.24 -21.14 -3.64
CA GLY A 225 -15.63 -21.68 -2.41
C GLY A 225 -14.84 -20.67 -1.57
N GLY A 226 -14.93 -19.37 -1.86
CA GLY A 226 -14.15 -18.35 -1.16
C GLY A 226 -14.83 -16.98 -1.07
N ILE A 227 -14.16 -16.09 -0.35
CA ILE A 227 -14.59 -14.70 -0.13
C ILE A 227 -13.43 -13.75 -0.44
N ARG A 228 -13.74 -12.63 -1.10
CA ARG A 228 -12.81 -11.56 -1.41
C ARG A 228 -13.08 -10.39 -0.48
N ILE A 229 -12.03 -9.93 0.21
CA ILE A 229 -12.10 -8.81 1.16
C ILE A 229 -11.11 -7.76 0.69
N GLY A 230 -11.54 -6.50 0.59
CA GLY A 230 -10.70 -5.38 0.15
C GLY A 230 -10.53 -4.35 1.27
N SER A 231 -9.34 -3.78 1.38
CA SER A 231 -9.03 -2.71 2.34
C SER A 231 -9.37 -1.26 1.91
N PRO A 232 -9.54 -0.88 0.61
CA PRO A 232 -9.70 0.52 0.22
C PRO A 232 -10.82 1.29 0.90
N ALA A 233 -12.05 0.74 0.90
CA ALA A 233 -13.23 1.47 1.36
C ALA A 233 -13.19 1.83 2.85
N MET A 234 -12.62 0.96 3.69
CA MET A 234 -12.48 1.26 5.12
C MET A 234 -11.22 2.07 5.40
N THR A 235 -10.16 1.88 4.59
CA THR A 235 -8.96 2.71 4.69
C THR A 235 -9.31 4.17 4.44
N THR A 236 -10.11 4.52 3.42
CA THR A 236 -10.51 5.92 3.17
C THR A 236 -11.32 6.55 4.31
N ARG A 237 -11.94 5.74 5.17
CA ARG A 237 -12.64 6.20 6.38
C ARG A 237 -11.72 6.44 7.58
N GLY A 238 -10.43 6.11 7.46
CA GLY A 238 -9.43 6.28 8.51
C GLY A 238 -9.02 4.99 9.23
N PHE A 239 -9.41 3.81 8.74
CA PHE A 239 -8.97 2.55 9.36
C PHE A 239 -7.46 2.36 9.22
N THR A 240 -6.84 1.87 10.28
CA THR A 240 -5.43 1.45 10.31
C THR A 240 -5.34 -0.07 10.51
N GLU A 241 -4.12 -0.59 10.64
CA GLU A 241 -3.83 -2.01 10.83
C GLU A 241 -4.55 -2.58 12.05
N LYS A 242 -4.67 -1.79 13.12
CA LYS A 242 -5.35 -2.18 14.36
C LYS A 242 -6.82 -2.50 14.11
N GLU A 243 -7.52 -1.64 13.36
CA GLU A 243 -8.93 -1.87 13.04
C GLU A 243 -9.08 -3.05 12.06
N PHE A 244 -8.14 -3.23 11.12
CA PHE A 244 -8.18 -4.38 10.21
C PHE A 244 -7.93 -5.74 10.91
N ILE A 245 -7.18 -5.75 12.02
CA ILE A 245 -7.09 -6.93 12.90
C ILE A 245 -8.45 -7.23 13.53
N ALA A 246 -9.14 -6.21 14.07
CA ALA A 246 -10.49 -6.38 14.62
C ALA A 246 -11.51 -6.83 13.55
N VAL A 247 -11.39 -6.32 12.32
CA VAL A 247 -12.21 -6.77 11.18
C VAL A 247 -11.98 -8.25 10.88
N ALA A 248 -10.73 -8.75 10.90
CA ALA A 248 -10.46 -10.17 10.75
C ALA A 248 -11.11 -11.01 11.85
N ASP A 249 -11.08 -10.53 13.11
CA ASP A 249 -11.72 -11.21 14.24
C ASP A 249 -13.26 -11.28 14.07
N PHE A 250 -13.91 -10.19 13.63
CA PHE A 250 -15.35 -10.21 13.34
C PHE A 250 -15.71 -11.14 12.18
N ILE A 251 -14.90 -11.17 11.12
CA ILE A 251 -15.09 -12.09 10.00
C ILE A 251 -14.96 -13.54 10.50
N HIS A 252 -13.98 -13.82 11.34
CA HIS A 252 -13.79 -15.15 11.92
C HIS A 252 -15.01 -15.58 12.72
N GLU A 253 -15.53 -14.71 13.59
CA GLU A 253 -16.72 -14.98 14.37
C GLU A 253 -17.95 -15.27 13.47
N GLY A 254 -18.17 -14.46 12.43
CA GLY A 254 -19.25 -14.71 11.46
C GLY A 254 -19.10 -16.03 10.70
N VAL A 255 -17.87 -16.45 10.42
CA VAL A 255 -17.60 -17.79 9.85
C VAL A 255 -17.92 -18.90 10.85
N GLN A 256 -17.60 -18.74 12.13
CA GLN A 256 -17.95 -19.72 13.17
C GLN A 256 -19.47 -19.87 13.31
N ILE A 257 -20.21 -18.75 13.32
CA ILE A 257 -21.68 -18.76 13.32
C ILE A 257 -22.21 -19.49 12.07
N THR A 258 -21.57 -19.29 10.92
CA THR A 258 -21.94 -19.99 9.68
C THR A 258 -21.72 -21.50 9.79
N LEU A 259 -20.63 -21.95 10.41
CA LEU A 259 -20.37 -23.38 10.67
C LEU A 259 -21.46 -23.99 11.56
N GLU A 260 -21.79 -23.33 12.67
CA GLU A 260 -22.82 -23.77 13.62
C GLU A 260 -24.21 -23.81 12.98
N ALA A 261 -24.55 -22.77 12.20
CA ALA A 261 -25.79 -22.72 11.43
C ALA A 261 -25.86 -23.87 10.41
N LYS A 262 -24.75 -24.16 9.70
CA LYS A 262 -24.71 -25.23 8.71
C LYS A 262 -24.93 -26.61 9.34
N GLN A 263 -24.40 -26.85 10.54
CA GLN A 263 -24.60 -28.10 11.27
C GLN A 263 -26.03 -28.28 11.79
N SER A 264 -26.72 -27.17 12.06
CA SER A 264 -28.09 -27.16 12.59
C SER A 264 -29.17 -27.39 11.52
N VAL A 265 -28.84 -27.19 10.23
CA VAL A 265 -29.79 -27.34 9.11
C VAL A 265 -29.90 -28.80 8.69
N LYS A 266 -31.14 -29.33 8.60
CA LYS A 266 -31.45 -30.71 8.20
C LYS A 266 -31.28 -31.00 6.68
N GLY A 267 -30.48 -30.22 5.96
CA GLY A 267 -30.32 -30.30 4.51
C GLY A 267 -28.98 -29.77 4.01
N SER A 268 -28.48 -30.33 2.90
CA SER A 268 -27.17 -29.98 2.33
C SER A 268 -27.24 -28.86 1.27
N LYS A 269 -28.43 -28.49 0.81
CA LYS A 269 -28.61 -27.49 -0.24
C LYS A 269 -28.49 -26.07 0.32
N LEU A 270 -28.05 -25.14 -0.53
CA LEU A 270 -27.94 -23.72 -0.16
C LEU A 270 -29.31 -23.11 0.17
N GLN A 271 -30.36 -23.50 -0.55
CA GLN A 271 -31.71 -22.99 -0.33
C GLN A 271 -32.26 -23.33 1.06
N ASP A 272 -31.96 -24.52 1.59
CA ASP A 272 -32.39 -24.94 2.93
C ASP A 272 -31.71 -24.10 4.01
N PHE A 273 -30.42 -23.82 3.82
CA PHE A 273 -29.66 -22.92 4.68
C PHE A 273 -30.24 -21.49 4.64
N MET A 274 -30.49 -20.95 3.46
CA MET A 274 -31.08 -19.61 3.33
C MET A 274 -32.43 -19.52 4.04
N LYS A 275 -33.32 -20.51 3.83
CA LYS A 275 -34.63 -20.56 4.50
C LYS A 275 -34.50 -20.60 6.01
N PHE A 276 -33.55 -21.38 6.54
CA PHE A 276 -33.31 -21.48 7.97
C PHE A 276 -32.84 -20.16 8.57
N VAL A 277 -31.85 -19.51 7.95
CA VAL A 277 -31.27 -18.25 8.42
C VAL A 277 -32.26 -17.09 8.33
N THR A 278 -33.16 -17.10 7.34
CA THR A 278 -34.25 -16.10 7.22
C THR A 278 -35.49 -16.45 8.05
N SER A 279 -35.53 -17.61 8.70
CA SER A 279 -36.69 -18.01 9.47
C SER A 279 -36.75 -17.25 10.80
N PRO A 280 -37.95 -16.94 11.33
CA PRO A 280 -38.09 -16.30 12.64
C PRO A 280 -37.57 -17.19 13.79
N ASN A 281 -37.35 -18.48 13.55
CA ASN A 281 -36.85 -19.45 14.52
C ASN A 281 -35.33 -19.68 14.41
N PHE A 282 -34.60 -18.75 13.81
CA PHE A 282 -33.14 -18.86 13.69
C PHE A 282 -32.49 -18.78 15.08
N SER A 283 -32.03 -19.92 15.59
CA SER A 283 -31.51 -20.07 16.96
C SER A 283 -30.24 -19.27 17.26
N LEU A 284 -29.53 -18.80 16.24
CA LEU A 284 -28.28 -18.04 16.37
C LEU A 284 -28.47 -16.54 16.08
N LEU A 285 -29.72 -16.08 15.98
CA LEU A 285 -30.02 -14.68 15.68
C LEU A 285 -29.40 -13.73 16.71
N ASP A 286 -29.43 -14.08 17.99
CA ASP A 286 -28.84 -13.27 19.06
C ASP A 286 -27.33 -13.09 18.89
N LYS A 287 -26.61 -14.15 18.50
CA LYS A 287 -25.16 -14.08 18.20
C LYS A 287 -24.88 -13.16 17.02
N VAL A 288 -25.68 -13.25 15.95
CA VAL A 288 -25.55 -12.37 14.78
C VAL A 288 -25.86 -10.92 15.14
N SER A 289 -26.87 -10.70 15.98
CA SER A 289 -27.26 -9.35 16.45
C SER A 289 -26.18 -8.73 17.34
N ASP A 290 -25.56 -9.50 18.23
CA ASP A 290 -24.43 -9.04 19.04
C ASP A 290 -23.22 -8.67 18.17
N LEU A 291 -22.85 -9.54 17.23
CA LEU A 291 -21.78 -9.26 16.25
C LEU A 291 -22.08 -7.99 15.46
N ARG A 292 -23.31 -7.84 14.98
CA ARG A 292 -23.78 -6.65 14.28
C ARG A 292 -23.60 -5.39 15.13
N GLY A 293 -24.03 -5.42 16.39
CA GLY A 293 -23.92 -4.30 17.32
C GLY A 293 -22.46 -3.86 17.52
N ARG A 294 -21.53 -4.81 17.65
CA ARG A 294 -20.10 -4.51 17.77
C ARG A 294 -19.48 -3.97 16.48
N VAL A 295 -19.89 -4.48 15.32
CA VAL A 295 -19.45 -3.98 14.00
C VAL A 295 -19.93 -2.55 13.79
N GLU A 296 -21.19 -2.25 14.08
CA GLU A 296 -21.77 -0.92 13.97
C GLU A 296 -21.14 0.06 14.97
N ALA A 297 -20.88 -0.38 16.21
CA ALA A 297 -20.20 0.41 17.22
C ALA A 297 -18.77 0.79 16.81
N LEU A 298 -18.02 -0.12 16.18
CA LEU A 298 -16.69 0.19 15.64
C LEU A 298 -16.79 1.17 14.46
N THR A 299 -17.64 0.87 13.49
CA THR A 299 -17.69 1.63 12.23
C THR A 299 -18.29 3.03 12.35
N THR A 300 -19.12 3.29 13.36
CA THR A 300 -19.70 4.63 13.62
C THR A 300 -18.68 5.62 14.18
N GLN A 301 -17.54 5.14 14.71
CA GLN A 301 -16.45 6.01 15.20
C GLN A 301 -15.68 6.71 14.07
N PHE A 302 -15.87 6.29 12.82
CA PHE A 302 -15.11 6.76 11.68
C PHE A 302 -15.99 7.56 10.71
N PRO A 303 -15.48 8.68 10.16
CA PRO A 303 -16.24 9.53 9.24
C PRO A 303 -16.64 8.78 7.97
N ILE A 304 -17.67 9.30 7.30
CA ILE A 304 -18.10 8.85 5.97
C ILE A 304 -17.65 9.92 4.97
N PRO A 305 -16.63 9.65 4.13
CA PRO A 305 -16.20 10.59 3.12
C PRO A 305 -17.36 10.98 2.19
N GLY A 306 -17.61 12.27 2.02
CA GLY A 306 -18.63 12.80 1.10
C GLY A 306 -20.02 13.04 1.69
N VAL A 307 -20.18 12.93 3.01
CA VAL A 307 -21.40 13.34 3.75
C VAL A 307 -21.08 14.49 4.69
#